data_AF-A0A8D6ZM14-F1
#
_entry.id   AF-A0A8D6ZM14-F1
#
_cell.length_a   1.000
_cell.length_b   1.000
_cell.length_c   1.000
_cell.angle_alpha   90.00
_cell.angle_beta   90.00
_cell.angle_gamma   90.00
#
_symmetry.space_group_name_H-M   'P 1'
#
loop_
_entity.id
_entity.type
_entity.pdbx_description
1 polymer ?
#
loop_
_entity_poly.entity_id
_entity_poly.type
_entity_poly.pdbx_seq_one_letter_code
_entity_poly.pdbx_strand_id
1 'polypeptide(L)'
;MAALASSYNQRIRPLLDAVDRLRHLNVMQEGIELPTIVDVGDQSSGKSSVLESIAGISLPRGQGICTRVPLIMRLQNDPSAQEPHLQLEYQGKVVTTSESAVPDAINAATNEIAGTSKGISDVPITLIVKRKGVPDLTMVDLPGITRVPVHGQPENIYEQISQIIMKYITPKESIILNVLSATVDFPTCESIRMSQRVDSPGSAPSPSSPKPTRRQRGCSRR
;
A
#
# COMPACT_ATOMS: atom_id res chain seq x y z
N MET A 1 -3.66 14.00 -15.74
CA MET A 1 -3.65 12.66 -15.09
C MET A 1 -2.63 11.70 -15.71
N ALA A 2 -2.50 11.57 -17.05
CA ALA A 2 -1.57 10.63 -17.70
C ALA A 2 -0.06 10.88 -17.44
N ALA A 3 0.37 12.15 -17.30
CA ALA A 3 1.79 12.47 -17.12
C ALA A 3 2.37 12.08 -15.75
N LEU A 4 1.55 12.12 -14.69
CA LEU A 4 1.94 11.72 -13.33
C LEU A 4 2.12 10.21 -13.24
N ALA A 5 1.19 9.42 -13.78
CA ALA A 5 1.32 7.96 -13.86
C ALA A 5 2.54 7.53 -14.69
N SER A 6 2.85 8.25 -15.78
CA SER A 6 4.02 7.99 -16.63
C SER A 6 5.36 8.27 -15.93
N SER A 7 5.50 9.45 -15.30
CA SER A 7 6.72 9.83 -14.55
C SER A 7 6.94 8.95 -13.31
N TYR A 8 5.85 8.60 -12.63
CA TYR A 8 5.85 7.67 -11.49
C TYR A 8 6.29 6.27 -11.92
N ASN A 9 5.72 5.73 -13.00
CA ASN A 9 6.15 4.45 -13.57
C ASN A 9 7.64 4.44 -13.91
N GLN A 10 8.19 5.50 -14.51
CA GLN A 10 9.61 5.51 -14.88
C GLN A 10 10.57 5.47 -13.69
N ARG A 11 10.19 6.00 -12.53
CA ARG A 11 11.08 6.06 -11.35
C ARG A 11 10.84 4.95 -10.34
N ILE A 12 9.60 4.51 -10.19
CA ILE A 12 9.23 3.55 -9.15
C ILE A 12 9.25 2.13 -9.69
N ARG A 13 8.87 1.90 -10.95
CA ARG A 13 8.97 0.59 -11.58
C ARG A 13 10.39 -0.01 -11.49
N PRO A 14 11.50 0.73 -11.70
CA PRO A 14 12.83 0.17 -11.48
C PRO A 14 13.11 -0.27 -10.04
N LEU A 15 12.52 0.40 -9.04
CA LEU A 15 12.64 -0.02 -7.63
C LEU A 15 11.82 -1.28 -7.36
N LEU A 16 10.61 -1.36 -7.91
CA LEU A 16 9.77 -2.55 -7.84
C LEU A 16 10.45 -3.74 -8.53
N ASP A 17 11.00 -3.51 -9.73
CA ASP A 17 11.77 -4.49 -10.50
C ASP A 17 13.02 -4.94 -9.74
N ALA A 18 13.65 -4.07 -8.94
CA ALA A 18 14.79 -4.47 -8.10
C ALA A 18 14.35 -5.39 -6.96
N VAL A 19 13.23 -5.09 -6.29
CA VAL A 19 12.66 -5.97 -5.26
C VAL A 19 12.24 -7.31 -5.89
N ASP A 20 11.65 -7.28 -7.09
CA ASP A 20 11.27 -8.45 -7.87
C ASP A 20 12.49 -9.33 -8.24
N ARG A 21 13.58 -8.73 -8.73
CA ARG A 21 14.84 -9.44 -9.02
C ARG A 21 15.44 -10.08 -7.78
N LEU A 22 15.38 -9.40 -6.62
CA LEU A 22 15.82 -9.98 -5.36
C LEU A 22 15.00 -11.24 -5.03
N ARG A 23 13.68 -11.25 -5.32
CA ARG A 23 12.85 -12.46 -5.15
C ARG A 23 13.35 -13.63 -6.00
N HIS A 24 13.66 -13.36 -7.27
CA HIS A 24 14.12 -14.37 -8.24
C HIS A 24 15.50 -14.96 -7.92
N LEU A 25 16.31 -14.27 -7.12
CA LEU A 25 17.59 -14.77 -6.65
C LEU A 25 17.47 -15.75 -5.48
N ASN A 26 16.25 -16.18 -5.11
CA ASN A 26 15.97 -17.05 -3.96
C ASN A 26 16.60 -16.57 -2.66
N VAL A 27 16.79 -15.25 -2.49
CA VAL A 27 17.40 -14.68 -1.28
C VAL A 27 16.63 -15.03 0.00
N MET A 28 15.34 -15.39 -0.13
CA MET A 28 14.55 -15.90 0.99
C MET A 28 15.06 -17.26 1.51
N GLN A 29 15.66 -18.10 0.67
CA GLN A 29 16.30 -19.36 1.09
C GLN A 29 17.58 -19.10 1.89
N GLU A 30 18.21 -17.95 1.68
CA GLU A 30 19.33 -17.43 2.47
C GLU A 30 18.86 -16.63 3.71
N GLY A 31 17.56 -16.67 4.04
CA GLY A 31 16.98 -15.99 5.19
C GLY A 31 16.74 -14.48 5.01
N ILE A 32 16.81 -13.97 3.78
CA ILE A 32 16.54 -12.56 3.48
C ILE A 32 15.06 -12.36 3.17
N GLU A 33 14.33 -11.77 4.13
CA GLU A 33 12.94 -11.36 3.91
C GLU A 33 12.87 -10.16 2.96
N LEU A 34 11.99 -10.26 1.97
CA LEU A 34 11.82 -9.18 0.99
C LEU A 34 10.90 -8.12 1.56
N PRO A 35 11.24 -6.84 1.35
CA PRO A 35 10.50 -5.78 1.98
C PRO A 35 9.06 -5.69 1.46
N THR A 36 8.13 -5.47 2.39
CA THR A 36 6.74 -5.13 2.05
C THR A 36 6.66 -3.65 1.75
N ILE A 37 6.06 -3.26 0.62
CA ILE A 37 5.87 -1.85 0.29
C ILE A 37 4.55 -1.38 0.90
N VAL A 38 4.61 -0.30 1.67
CA VAL A 38 3.47 0.24 2.40
C VAL A 38 3.20 1.66 1.92
N ASP A 39 2.02 1.87 1.33
CA ASP A 39 1.61 3.16 0.81
C ASP A 39 0.94 3.97 1.94
N VAL A 40 1.50 5.15 2.23
CA VAL A 40 1.04 6.02 3.32
C VAL A 40 0.84 7.44 2.81
N GLY A 41 -0.24 8.08 3.23
CA GLY A 41 -0.58 9.42 2.78
C GLY A 41 -1.94 9.87 3.29
N ASP A 42 -2.14 11.18 3.28
CA ASP A 42 -3.39 11.81 3.68
C ASP A 42 -4.58 11.29 2.85
N GLN A 43 -5.80 11.47 3.36
CA GLN A 43 -7.00 11.15 2.60
C GLN A 43 -6.98 11.87 1.25
N SER A 44 -7.34 11.15 0.19
CA SER A 44 -7.36 11.67 -1.20
C SER A 44 -5.99 12.04 -1.78
N SER A 45 -4.87 11.63 -1.18
CA SER A 45 -3.53 11.89 -1.73
C SER A 45 -3.17 11.09 -2.99
N GLY A 46 -3.99 10.11 -3.38
CA GLY A 46 -3.80 9.29 -4.58
C GLY A 46 -3.17 7.91 -4.35
N LYS A 47 -3.14 7.40 -3.10
CA LYS A 47 -2.60 6.07 -2.76
C LYS A 47 -3.18 4.94 -3.62
N SER A 48 -4.50 4.82 -3.66
CA SER A 48 -5.14 3.76 -4.45
C SER A 48 -4.87 3.92 -5.96
N SER A 49 -4.70 5.15 -6.47
CA SER A 49 -4.32 5.37 -7.87
C SER A 49 -2.90 4.91 -8.19
N VAL A 50 -1.98 4.97 -7.22
CA VAL A 50 -0.64 4.38 -7.36
C VAL A 50 -0.74 2.86 -7.53
N LEU A 51 -1.50 2.20 -6.66
CA LEU A 51 -1.73 0.77 -6.73
C LEU A 51 -2.41 0.33 -8.02
N GLU A 52 -3.48 1.04 -8.42
CA GLU A 52 -4.17 0.81 -9.69
C GLU A 52 -3.21 0.86 -10.88
N SER A 53 -2.29 1.84 -10.90
CA SER A 53 -1.32 1.98 -11.99
C SER A 53 -0.28 0.86 -12.02
N ILE A 54 0.13 0.33 -10.87
CA ILE A 54 1.13 -0.75 -10.80
C ILE A 54 0.49 -2.09 -11.15
N ALA A 55 -0.71 -2.34 -10.63
CA ALA A 55 -1.42 -3.60 -10.79
C ALA A 55 -2.20 -3.70 -12.11
N GLY A 56 -2.50 -2.56 -12.74
CA GLY A 56 -3.31 -2.53 -13.96
C GLY A 56 -4.74 -3.02 -13.74
N ILE A 57 -5.29 -2.75 -12.55
CA ILE A 57 -6.67 -3.07 -12.15
C ILE A 57 -7.31 -1.84 -11.51
N SER A 58 -8.64 -1.74 -11.57
CA SER A 58 -9.38 -0.66 -10.91
C SER A 58 -9.68 -1.02 -9.46
N LEU A 59 -9.51 -0.06 -8.55
CA LEU A 59 -9.86 -0.20 -7.14
C LEU A 59 -11.15 0.58 -6.84
N PRO A 60 -11.83 0.32 -5.71
CA PRO A 60 -13.02 1.08 -5.33
C PRO A 60 -12.75 2.58 -5.30
N ARG A 61 -13.66 3.34 -5.90
CA ARG A 61 -13.68 4.81 -5.87
C ARG A 61 -15.00 5.26 -5.26
N GLY A 62 -14.96 6.24 -4.35
CA GLY A 62 -16.15 6.73 -3.65
C GLY A 62 -15.93 8.07 -2.97
N GLN A 63 -17.02 8.74 -2.59
CA GLN A 63 -16.96 9.95 -1.78
C GLN A 63 -16.79 9.59 -0.29
N GLY A 64 -15.72 10.07 0.35
CA GLY A 64 -15.41 9.79 1.76
C GLY A 64 -14.09 9.03 1.94
N ILE A 65 -13.96 8.24 3.02
CA ILE A 65 -12.82 7.32 3.18
C ILE A 65 -13.07 6.12 2.27
N CYS A 66 -12.33 6.05 1.17
CA CYS A 66 -12.42 4.96 0.20
C CYS A 66 -11.84 3.64 0.78
N THR A 67 -10.70 3.75 1.46
CA THR A 67 -9.98 2.60 2.06
C THR A 67 -10.30 2.55 3.56
N ARG A 68 -11.29 1.74 3.96
CA ARG A 68 -11.72 1.59 5.37
C ARG A 68 -11.04 0.44 6.11
N VAL A 69 -10.37 -0.44 5.37
CA VAL A 69 -9.58 -1.55 5.86
C VAL A 69 -8.26 -1.61 5.09
N PRO A 70 -7.17 -2.13 5.67
CA PRO A 70 -5.93 -2.37 4.92
C PRO A 70 -6.19 -3.28 3.71
N LEU A 71 -5.72 -2.87 2.53
CA LEU A 71 -5.76 -3.69 1.33
C LEU A 71 -4.36 -4.19 0.99
N ILE A 72 -4.12 -5.47 1.18
CA ILE A 72 -2.86 -6.12 0.81
C ILE A 72 -2.99 -6.60 -0.64
N MET A 73 -2.24 -6.00 -1.54
CA MET A 73 -2.21 -6.39 -2.94
C MET A 73 -0.98 -7.27 -3.23
N ARG A 74 -1.21 -8.49 -3.69
CA ARG A 74 -0.17 -9.44 -4.09
C ARG A 74 -0.20 -9.63 -5.60
N LEU A 75 0.78 -9.07 -6.29
CA LEU A 75 1.02 -9.29 -7.70
C LEU A 75 1.93 -10.51 -7.86
N GLN A 76 1.54 -11.41 -8.76
CA GLN A 76 2.27 -12.63 -9.05
C GLN A 76 2.39 -12.79 -10.56
N ASN A 77 3.62 -12.84 -11.05
CA ASN A 77 3.89 -13.06 -12.45
C ASN A 77 3.59 -14.52 -12.78
N ASP A 78 2.65 -14.75 -13.69
CA ASP A 78 2.42 -16.06 -14.27
C ASP A 78 2.64 -16.01 -15.78
N PRO A 79 3.83 -16.41 -16.28
CA PRO A 79 4.13 -16.41 -17.71
C PRO A 79 3.22 -17.32 -18.55
N SER A 80 2.60 -18.31 -17.89
CA SER A 80 1.73 -19.32 -18.50
C SER A 80 0.24 -18.93 -18.50
N ALA A 81 -0.14 -17.93 -17.68
CA ALA A 81 -1.50 -17.44 -17.61
C ALA A 81 -1.94 -16.82 -18.95
N GLN A 82 -3.01 -17.36 -19.54
CA GLN A 82 -3.67 -16.77 -20.71
C GLN A 82 -4.60 -15.63 -20.31
N GLU A 83 -5.26 -15.77 -19.15
CA GLU A 83 -6.15 -14.79 -18.55
C GLU A 83 -5.72 -14.50 -17.12
N PRO A 84 -5.97 -13.29 -16.60
CA PRO A 84 -5.63 -12.96 -15.23
C PRO A 84 -6.54 -13.70 -14.25
N HIS A 85 -5.93 -14.20 -13.18
CA HIS A 85 -6.63 -14.86 -12.08
C HIS A 85 -6.61 -13.96 -10.85
N LEU A 86 -7.79 -13.55 -10.39
CA LEU A 86 -7.96 -12.62 -9.28
C LEU A 86 -8.71 -13.28 -8.12
N GLN A 87 -8.18 -13.15 -6.92
CA GLN A 87 -8.77 -13.72 -5.70
C GLN A 87 -8.72 -12.71 -4.55
N LEU A 88 -9.84 -12.55 -3.85
CA LEU A 88 -9.91 -11.87 -2.57
C LEU A 88 -9.86 -12.87 -1.43
N GLU A 89 -9.05 -12.59 -0.41
CA GLU A 89 -8.98 -13.34 0.82
C GLU A 89 -9.24 -12.40 2.01
N TYR A 90 -10.19 -12.76 2.88
CA TYR A 90 -10.51 -11.99 4.09
C TYR A 90 -11.28 -12.87 5.07
N GLN A 91 -11.02 -12.73 6.37
CA GLN A 91 -11.71 -13.49 7.43
C GLN A 91 -11.81 -15.01 7.16
N GLY A 92 -10.77 -15.60 6.57
CA GLY A 92 -10.75 -17.03 6.21
C GLY A 92 -11.57 -17.41 4.97
N LYS A 93 -12.24 -16.45 4.32
CA LYS A 93 -12.93 -16.63 3.04
C LYS A 93 -11.99 -16.42 1.88
N VAL A 94 -12.22 -17.16 0.80
CA VAL A 94 -11.55 -16.98 -0.50
C VAL A 94 -12.63 -16.79 -1.56
N VAL A 95 -12.57 -15.68 -2.29
CA VAL A 95 -13.55 -15.30 -3.31
C VAL A 95 -12.81 -15.04 -4.62
N THR A 96 -13.04 -15.87 -5.62
CA THR A 96 -12.55 -15.60 -6.99
C THR A 96 -13.38 -14.49 -7.62
N THR A 97 -12.74 -13.55 -8.30
CA THR A 97 -13.38 -12.40 -8.93
C THR A 97 -12.84 -12.16 -10.34
N SER A 98 -13.55 -11.38 -11.15
CA SER A 98 -13.04 -10.78 -12.38
C SER A 98 -12.54 -9.35 -12.13
N GLU A 99 -11.75 -8.79 -13.05
CA GLU A 99 -11.26 -7.40 -12.96
C GLU A 99 -12.37 -6.38 -12.83
N SER A 100 -13.45 -6.53 -13.59
CA SER A 100 -14.60 -5.62 -13.54
C SER A 100 -15.35 -5.68 -12.22
N ALA A 101 -15.31 -6.82 -11.53
CA ALA A 101 -15.99 -7.04 -10.26
C ALA A 101 -15.11 -6.77 -9.03
N VAL A 102 -13.79 -6.53 -9.19
CA VAL A 102 -12.87 -6.24 -8.08
C VAL A 102 -13.38 -5.09 -7.20
N PRO A 103 -13.82 -3.93 -7.73
CA PRO A 103 -14.29 -2.85 -6.89
C PRO A 103 -15.48 -3.25 -6.01
N ASP A 104 -16.46 -3.95 -6.57
CA ASP A 104 -17.66 -4.38 -5.86
C ASP A 104 -17.35 -5.47 -4.84
N ALA A 105 -16.46 -6.40 -5.17
CA ALA A 105 -16.01 -7.46 -4.26
C ALA A 105 -15.27 -6.88 -3.05
N ILE A 106 -14.38 -5.90 -3.26
CA ILE A 106 -13.69 -5.22 -2.15
C ILE A 106 -14.69 -4.44 -1.29
N ASN A 107 -15.66 -3.75 -1.89
CA ASN A 107 -16.69 -3.01 -1.16
C ASN A 107 -17.55 -3.95 -0.30
N ALA A 108 -17.97 -5.08 -0.86
CA ALA A 108 -18.75 -6.09 -0.14
C ALA A 108 -17.96 -6.65 1.06
N ALA A 109 -16.71 -7.06 0.85
CA ALA A 109 -15.83 -7.53 1.92
C ALA A 109 -15.58 -6.46 2.99
N THR A 110 -15.36 -5.21 2.57
CA THR A 110 -15.16 -4.09 3.50
C THR A 110 -16.41 -3.85 4.36
N ASN A 111 -17.60 -3.93 3.77
CA ASN A 111 -18.86 -3.79 4.50
C ASN A 111 -19.07 -4.92 5.52
N GLU A 112 -18.63 -6.13 5.21
CA GLU A 112 -18.69 -7.25 6.14
C GLU A 112 -17.73 -7.07 7.32
N ILE A 113 -16.52 -6.57 7.06
CA ILE A 113 -15.48 -6.42 8.08
C ILE A 113 -15.71 -5.20 8.98
N ALA A 114 -15.98 -4.05 8.39
CA ALA A 114 -16.02 -2.74 9.06
C ALA A 114 -17.45 -2.20 9.22
N GLY A 115 -18.46 -2.97 8.80
CA GLY A 115 -19.86 -2.55 8.76
C GLY A 115 -20.16 -1.63 7.56
N THR A 116 -21.45 -1.32 7.38
CA THR A 116 -21.96 -0.42 6.33
C THR A 116 -21.84 1.07 6.68
N SER A 117 -21.45 1.38 7.92
CA SER A 117 -21.20 2.75 8.37
C SER A 117 -19.82 3.25 7.89
N LYS A 118 -19.39 4.43 8.32
CA LYS A 118 -18.05 4.97 7.99
C LYS A 118 -16.94 4.47 8.92
N GLY A 119 -17.18 3.35 9.60
CA GLY A 119 -16.20 2.70 10.48
C GLY A 119 -14.99 2.16 9.70
N ILE A 120 -13.88 2.01 10.39
CA ILE A 120 -12.65 1.39 9.89
C ILE A 120 -12.33 0.14 10.71
N SER A 121 -11.51 -0.75 10.16
CA SER A 121 -11.04 -1.95 10.85
C SER A 121 -9.58 -2.23 10.48
N ASP A 122 -8.84 -2.86 11.40
CA ASP A 122 -7.46 -3.30 11.15
C ASP A 122 -7.37 -4.69 10.51
N VAL A 123 -8.52 -5.35 10.30
CA VAL A 123 -8.63 -6.64 9.62
C VAL A 123 -8.44 -6.43 8.11
N PRO A 124 -7.38 -7.01 7.50
CA PRO A 124 -7.06 -6.74 6.11
C PRO A 124 -7.92 -7.53 5.12
N ILE A 125 -8.02 -7.00 3.91
CA ILE A 125 -8.42 -7.74 2.71
C ILE A 125 -7.15 -7.98 1.88
N THR A 126 -6.92 -9.21 1.43
CA THR A 126 -5.84 -9.53 0.50
C THR A 126 -6.41 -9.71 -0.90
N LEU A 127 -5.92 -8.96 -1.87
CA LEU A 127 -6.20 -9.16 -3.29
C LEU A 127 -4.98 -9.78 -3.96
N ILE A 128 -5.13 -11.01 -4.45
CA ILE A 128 -4.12 -11.71 -5.25
C ILE A 128 -4.45 -11.47 -6.72
N VAL A 129 -3.46 -10.98 -7.48
CA VAL A 129 -3.54 -10.76 -8.92
C VAL A 129 -2.43 -11.57 -9.58
N LYS A 130 -2.80 -12.69 -10.19
CA LYS A 130 -1.91 -13.50 -11.02
C LYS A 130 -2.11 -13.13 -12.48
N ARG A 131 -1.07 -12.62 -13.14
CA ARG A 131 -1.13 -12.24 -14.56
C ARG A 131 0.26 -12.34 -15.18
N LYS A 132 0.33 -12.55 -16.49
CA LYS A 132 1.56 -12.38 -17.25
C LYS A 132 2.05 -10.93 -17.28
N GLY A 133 3.31 -10.70 -16.93
CA GLY A 133 4.00 -9.41 -17.13
C GLY A 133 3.82 -8.39 -16.00
N VAL A 134 3.22 -8.78 -14.88
CA VAL A 134 3.30 -8.04 -13.61
C VAL A 134 4.54 -8.49 -12.84
N PRO A 135 5.16 -7.65 -11.98
CA PRO A 135 6.24 -8.09 -11.10
C PRO A 135 5.69 -8.98 -9.97
N ASP A 136 6.51 -9.86 -9.40
CA ASP A 136 6.16 -10.48 -8.13
C ASP A 136 6.34 -9.42 -7.04
N LEU A 137 5.24 -8.96 -6.44
CA LEU A 137 5.25 -7.84 -5.51
C LEU A 137 4.12 -7.92 -4.48
N THR A 138 4.39 -7.48 -3.26
CA THR A 138 3.36 -7.23 -2.25
C THR A 138 3.37 -5.77 -1.84
N MET A 139 2.21 -5.12 -1.97
CA MET A 139 1.98 -3.75 -1.57
C MET A 139 0.80 -3.69 -0.58
N VAL A 140 0.79 -2.68 0.29
CA VAL A 140 -0.30 -2.47 1.25
C VAL A 140 -0.85 -1.06 1.08
N ASP A 141 -2.13 -0.94 0.70
CA ASP A 141 -2.90 0.30 0.83
C ASP A 141 -3.43 0.42 2.24
N LEU A 142 -3.32 1.60 2.81
CA LEU A 142 -3.80 1.88 4.16
C LEU A 142 -4.87 2.97 4.14
N PRO A 143 -5.79 2.97 5.14
CA PRO A 143 -6.71 4.07 5.33
C PRO A 143 -6.00 5.42 5.32
N GLY A 144 -6.53 6.36 4.53
CA GLY A 144 -5.94 7.68 4.40
C GLY A 144 -6.07 8.51 5.67
N ILE A 145 -5.00 9.20 6.05
CA ILE A 145 -4.99 10.01 7.27
C ILE A 145 -6.02 11.14 7.15
N THR A 146 -6.95 11.20 8.11
CA THR A 146 -7.87 12.33 8.29
C THR A 146 -7.77 12.87 9.71
N ARG A 147 -7.78 14.20 9.84
CA ARG A 147 -7.71 14.90 11.14
C ARG A 147 -9.09 15.28 11.68
N VAL A 148 -10.10 15.33 10.82
CA VAL A 148 -11.44 15.75 11.16
C VAL A 148 -12.40 14.63 10.79
N PRO A 149 -13.14 14.07 11.75
CA PRO A 149 -14.18 13.10 11.47
C PRO A 149 -15.22 13.72 10.53
N VAL A 150 -15.56 13.03 9.45
CA VAL A 150 -16.74 13.39 8.66
C VAL A 150 -17.99 12.76 9.30
N HIS A 151 -19.18 13.35 9.10
CA HIS A 151 -20.44 12.84 9.67
C HIS A 151 -20.57 11.31 9.55
N GLY A 152 -20.74 10.65 10.69
CA GLY A 152 -20.86 9.18 10.80
C GLY A 152 -19.55 8.45 11.13
N GLN A 153 -18.43 9.15 11.31
CA GLN A 153 -17.18 8.60 11.82
C GLN A 153 -17.04 8.80 13.33
N PRO A 154 -16.33 7.90 14.02
CA PRO A 154 -16.01 8.10 15.43
C PRO A 154 -15.04 9.28 15.62
N GLU A 155 -15.12 9.95 16.76
CA GLU A 155 -14.26 11.11 17.06
C GLU A 155 -12.77 10.74 17.09
N ASN A 156 -12.44 9.51 17.49
CA ASN A 156 -11.09 8.98 17.54
C ASN A 156 -10.61 8.34 16.21
N ILE A 157 -11.24 8.66 15.07
CA ILE A 157 -10.87 8.10 13.76
C ILE A 157 -9.39 8.30 13.40
N TYR A 158 -8.82 9.45 13.75
CA TYR A 158 -7.40 9.75 13.53
C TYR A 158 -6.50 8.76 14.29
N GLU A 159 -6.82 8.49 15.56
CA GLU A 159 -6.04 7.58 16.40
C GLU A 159 -6.10 6.14 15.85
N GLN A 160 -7.29 5.68 15.46
CA GLN A 160 -7.48 4.37 14.87
C GLN A 160 -6.68 4.20 13.56
N ILE A 161 -6.76 5.18 12.65
CA ILE A 161 -5.99 5.16 11.40
C ILE A 161 -4.48 5.18 11.68
N SER A 162 -4.04 6.03 12.62
CA SER A 162 -2.65 6.12 13.04
C SER A 162 -2.14 4.79 13.58
N GLN A 163 -2.90 4.11 14.44
CA GLN A 163 -2.56 2.79 14.98
C GLN A 163 -2.44 1.74 13.87
N ILE A 164 -3.38 1.71 12.93
CA ILE A 164 -3.31 0.82 11.76
C ILE A 164 -2.03 1.12 10.98
N ILE A 165 -1.75 2.37 10.63
CA ILE A 165 -0.55 2.72 9.86
C ILE A 165 0.73 2.30 10.58
N MET A 166 0.85 2.63 11.87
CA MET A 166 2.02 2.28 12.67
C MET A 166 2.28 0.78 12.71
N LYS A 167 1.25 -0.07 12.73
CA LYS A 167 1.38 -1.54 12.66
C LYS A 167 2.12 -2.00 11.41
N TYR A 168 1.91 -1.33 10.27
CA TYR A 168 2.51 -1.71 8.99
C TYR A 168 3.86 -1.02 8.72
N ILE A 169 4.12 0.16 9.28
CA ILE A 169 5.38 0.90 9.02
C ILE A 169 6.47 0.70 10.08
N THR A 170 6.14 0.13 11.25
CA THR A 170 7.10 -0.16 12.31
C THR A 170 8.06 -1.32 11.99
N PRO A 171 7.65 -2.41 11.32
CA PRO A 171 8.57 -3.48 10.92
C PRO A 171 9.75 -2.95 10.08
N LYS A 172 10.96 -3.44 10.38
CA LYS A 172 12.21 -2.98 9.74
C LYS A 172 12.30 -3.40 8.27
N GLU A 173 11.56 -4.43 7.92
CA GLU A 173 11.42 -5.05 6.60
C GLU A 173 10.30 -4.37 5.78
N SER A 174 9.93 -3.12 6.11
CA SER A 174 8.97 -2.34 5.32
C SER A 174 9.70 -1.30 4.46
N ILE A 175 9.17 -1.03 3.26
CA ILE A 175 9.49 0.17 2.45
C ILE A 175 8.28 1.08 2.50
N ILE A 176 8.43 2.27 3.10
CA ILE A 176 7.36 3.26 3.23
C ILE A 176 7.37 4.14 1.99
N LEU A 177 6.26 4.13 1.26
CA LEU A 177 6.04 4.96 0.12
C LEU A 177 5.07 6.10 0.50
N ASN A 178 5.64 7.28 0.71
CA ASN A 178 4.86 8.47 1.04
C ASN A 178 4.19 9.06 -0.23
N VAL A 179 2.87 8.93 -0.30
CA VAL A 179 2.06 9.45 -1.41
C VAL A 179 1.48 10.81 -1.01
N LEU A 180 1.99 11.87 -1.64
CA LEU A 180 1.64 13.26 -1.35
C LEU A 180 0.87 13.91 -2.51
N SER A 181 -0.13 14.72 -2.18
CA SER A 181 -0.74 15.61 -3.18
C SER A 181 0.25 16.70 -3.57
N ALA A 182 0.28 17.06 -4.87
CA ALA A 182 1.13 18.14 -5.38
C ALA A 182 0.81 19.52 -4.77
N THR A 183 -0.39 19.67 -4.19
CA THR A 183 -0.88 20.93 -3.60
C THR A 183 -0.51 21.09 -2.12
N VAL A 184 0.08 20.07 -1.49
CA VAL A 184 0.33 20.06 -0.04
C VAL A 184 1.82 20.24 0.23
N ASP A 185 2.15 21.07 1.22
CA ASP A 185 3.53 21.31 1.62
C ASP A 185 4.08 20.13 2.42
N PHE A 186 5.27 19.67 2.04
CA PHE A 186 5.95 18.50 2.62
C PHE A 186 5.98 18.46 4.16
N PRO A 187 6.27 19.56 4.90
CA PRO A 187 6.32 19.52 6.37
C PRO A 187 4.94 19.33 7.03
N THR A 188 3.86 19.59 6.30
CA THR A 188 2.50 19.52 6.84
C THR A 188 1.89 18.13 6.72
N CYS A 189 2.48 17.26 5.89
CA CYS A 189 2.03 15.90 5.63
C CYS A 189 2.26 15.01 6.85
N GLU A 190 1.20 14.42 7.38
CA GLU A 190 1.31 13.58 8.58
C GLU A 190 2.01 12.26 8.27
N SER A 191 1.85 11.72 7.05
CA SER A 191 2.55 10.52 6.61
C SER A 191 4.08 10.65 6.68
N ILE A 192 4.61 11.83 6.36
CA ILE A 192 6.05 12.13 6.50
C ILE A 192 6.47 12.07 7.96
N ARG A 193 5.71 12.72 8.86
CA ARG A 193 6.01 12.73 10.30
C ARG A 193 5.96 11.32 10.88
N MET A 194 4.98 10.52 10.51
CA MET A 194 4.88 9.10 10.90
C MET A 194 6.09 8.31 10.40
N SER A 195 6.47 8.46 9.12
CA SER A 195 7.63 7.75 8.56
C SER A 195 8.95 8.15 9.22
N GLN A 196 9.14 9.43 9.56
CA GLN A 196 10.34 9.90 10.27
C GLN A 196 10.46 9.34 11.68
N ARG A 197 9.33 9.10 12.39
CA ARG A 197 9.34 8.51 13.73
C ARG A 197 9.91 7.09 13.72
N VAL A 198 9.61 6.32 12.68
CA VAL A 198 10.10 4.93 12.54
C VAL A 198 11.45 4.85 11.82
N ASP A 199 11.81 5.87 11.02
CA ASP A 199 13.11 5.97 10.34
C ASP A 199 14.24 6.56 11.20
N SER A 200 13.91 7.20 12.33
CA SER A 200 14.92 7.82 13.20
C SER A 200 15.83 6.75 13.85
N PRO A 201 17.17 6.93 13.91
CA PRO A 201 18.12 5.89 14.33
C PRO A 201 18.07 5.45 15.83
N GLY A 202 16.97 5.69 16.53
CA GLY A 202 16.86 5.64 17.99
C GLY A 202 16.74 4.25 18.64
N SER A 203 16.88 3.15 17.90
CA SER A 203 17.02 1.82 18.51
C SER A 203 17.98 0.94 17.72
N ALA A 204 19.18 0.77 18.28
CA ALA A 204 20.35 0.09 17.70
C ALA A 204 20.04 -1.30 17.09
N PRO A 205 20.87 -1.73 16.13
CA PRO A 205 21.61 -2.97 16.40
C PRO A 205 23.07 -2.94 15.94
N SER A 206 23.83 -3.86 16.56
CA SER A 206 25.25 -4.23 16.47
C SER A 206 26.11 -3.81 15.26
N PRO A 207 27.44 -3.64 15.46
CA PRO A 207 28.37 -3.00 14.51
C PRO A 207 28.70 -3.80 13.23
N SER A 208 28.05 -4.92 12.95
CA SER A 208 28.53 -5.92 11.97
C SER A 208 27.67 -6.12 10.72
N SER A 209 26.71 -5.24 10.41
CA SER A 209 25.93 -5.35 9.17
C SER A 209 25.96 -4.05 8.34
N PRO A 210 26.49 -4.06 7.10
CA PRO A 210 26.33 -2.93 6.20
C PRO A 210 24.87 -2.89 5.74
N LYS A 211 24.11 -1.90 6.21
CA LYS A 211 22.72 -1.69 5.77
C LYS A 211 22.67 -0.75 4.57
N PRO A 212 21.79 -1.01 3.58
CA PRO A 212 21.49 -0.03 2.54
C PRO A 212 20.84 1.19 3.19
N THR A 213 21.49 2.35 3.10
CA THR A 213 20.94 3.64 3.52
C THR A 213 19.63 3.93 2.79
N ARG A 214 18.53 4.00 3.53
CA ARG A 214 17.19 4.36 3.05
C ARG A 214 17.18 5.85 2.71
N ARG A 215 17.41 6.20 1.44
CA ARG A 215 17.36 7.59 0.97
C ARG A 215 15.92 8.02 0.73
N GLN A 216 15.43 8.96 1.54
CA GLN A 216 14.27 9.77 1.16
C GLN A 216 14.70 10.77 0.09
N ARG A 217 14.22 10.62 -1.15
CA ARG A 217 14.37 11.65 -2.19
C ARG A 217 13.04 12.37 -2.35
N GLY A 218 12.97 13.60 -1.84
CA GLY A 218 11.88 14.53 -2.14
C GLY A 218 11.83 14.80 -3.65
N CYS A 219 10.62 14.82 -4.21
CA CYS A 219 10.40 15.18 -5.59
C CYS A 219 10.79 16.66 -5.78
N SER A 220 11.88 16.95 -6.50
CA SER A 220 12.23 18.33 -6.84
C SER A 220 11.18 18.87 -7.80
N ARG A 221 10.56 20.01 -7.44
CA ARG A 221 9.72 20.78 -8.36
C ARG A 221 10.52 21.09 -9.63
N ARG A 222 9.92 20.85 -10.80
CA ARG A 222 10.16 21.66 -11.99
C ARG A 222 8.98 22.61 -12.12
#